data_AF-A0A833ZZE2-F1
#
_entry.id   AF-A0A833ZZE2-F1
#
_cell.length_a   1.000
_cell.length_b   1.000
_cell.length_c   1.000
_cell.angle_alpha   90.00
_cell.angle_beta   90.00
_cell.angle_gamma   90.00
#
_symmetry.space_group_name_H-M   'P 1'
#
loop_
_entity.id
_entity.type
_entity.pdbx_description
1 polymer ?
#
loop_
_entity_poly.entity_id
_entity_poly.type
_entity_poly.pdbx_seq_one_letter_code
_entity_poly.pdbx_strand_id
1 'polypeptide(L)'
;MEAEKPQPVLRSVNSCEPSQVIFCNRSPRVVLPVWLSFDGQPLPYPTLPPGTGRHIQSYRGHLWLFRDAGTYDGLLVNQTELFVPSLNVDGQPIFANITLPGTEVPSYFSKRPGCCNK
;
A
#
# COMPACT_ATOMS: atom_id res chain seq x y z
N MET A 1 11.77 34.77 -12.24
CA MET A 1 12.27 34.18 -10.97
C MET A 1 11.14 33.33 -10.44
N GLU A 2 11.08 32.06 -10.83
CA GLU A 2 10.06 31.14 -10.32
C GLU A 2 10.45 30.74 -8.91
N ALA A 3 9.65 31.13 -7.93
CA ALA A 3 9.83 30.69 -6.55
C ALA A 3 9.63 29.18 -6.51
N GLU A 4 10.69 28.43 -6.24
CA GLU A 4 10.62 26.99 -6.00
C GLU A 4 9.66 26.77 -4.83
N LYS A 5 8.44 26.31 -5.12
CA LYS A 5 7.47 26.01 -4.07
C LYS A 5 8.09 24.93 -3.17
N PRO A 6 8.02 25.06 -1.83
CA PRO A 6 8.55 24.05 -0.94
C PRO A 6 7.89 22.71 -1.27
N GLN A 7 8.69 21.72 -1.68
CA GLN A 7 8.14 20.41 -2.01
C GLN A 7 7.64 19.73 -0.73
N PRO A 8 6.46 19.07 -0.76
CA PRO A 8 5.91 18.41 0.42
C PRO A 8 6.85 17.33 0.95
N VAL A 9 6.99 17.23 2.27
CA VAL A 9 7.87 16.22 2.90
C VAL A 9 7.41 14.79 2.58
N LEU A 10 6.09 14.55 2.57
CA LEU A 10 5.49 13.26 2.25
C LEU A 10 4.97 13.25 0.80
N ARG A 11 5.73 12.63 -0.10
CA ARG A 11 5.40 12.49 -1.52
C ARG A 11 6.09 11.26 -2.12
N SER A 12 5.60 10.80 -3.26
CA SER A 12 6.32 9.77 -4.03
C SER A 12 7.57 10.34 -4.70
N VAL A 13 8.56 9.48 -4.89
CA VAL A 13 9.74 9.77 -5.73
C VAL A 13 9.52 9.18 -7.12
N ASN A 14 9.75 9.98 -8.17
CA ASN A 14 9.71 9.51 -9.55
C ASN A 14 11.03 8.82 -9.93
N SER A 15 11.24 7.59 -9.46
CA SER A 15 12.45 6.81 -9.72
C SER A 15 12.49 6.19 -11.12
N CYS A 16 11.34 6.05 -11.78
CA CYS A 16 11.15 5.26 -13.01
C CYS A 16 11.58 3.78 -12.88
N GLU A 17 11.78 3.26 -11.67
CA GLU A 17 12.16 1.88 -11.41
C GLU A 17 10.93 1.05 -11.03
N PRO A 18 10.46 0.14 -11.89
CA PRO A 18 9.23 -0.61 -11.64
C PRO A 18 9.39 -1.54 -10.44
N SER A 19 8.32 -1.66 -9.66
CA SER A 19 8.22 -2.55 -8.50
C SER A 19 6.87 -3.26 -8.50
N GLN A 20 6.91 -4.58 -8.58
CA GLN A 20 5.72 -5.42 -8.47
C GLN A 20 5.33 -5.58 -7.00
N VAL A 21 4.11 -5.17 -6.69
CA VAL A 21 3.56 -5.23 -5.34
C VAL A 21 2.27 -6.03 -5.35
N ILE A 22 2.01 -6.79 -4.30
CA ILE A 22 0.70 -7.40 -4.04
C ILE A 22 0.14 -6.77 -2.78
N PHE A 23 -0.97 -6.04 -2.93
CA PHE A 23 -1.75 -5.55 -1.81
C PHE A 23 -2.60 -6.71 -1.28
N CYS A 24 -2.47 -7.03 0.00
CA CYS A 24 -3.20 -8.11 0.65
C CYS A 24 -4.06 -7.54 1.75
N ASN A 25 -5.38 -7.48 1.53
CA ASN A 25 -6.31 -7.06 2.57
C ASN A 25 -6.53 -8.20 3.57
N ARG A 26 -5.83 -8.14 4.70
CA ARG A 26 -5.98 -9.07 5.83
C ARG A 26 -6.87 -8.50 6.94
N SER A 27 -7.59 -7.42 6.64
CA SER A 27 -8.55 -6.79 7.53
C SER A 27 -9.98 -7.22 7.18
N PRO A 28 -10.95 -7.09 8.11
CA PRO A 28 -12.37 -7.27 7.82
C PRO A 28 -12.99 -6.04 7.11
N ARG A 29 -12.20 -5.01 6.78
CA ARG A 29 -12.67 -3.76 6.19
C ARG A 29 -12.54 -3.76 4.67
N VAL A 30 -13.37 -2.96 4.00
CA VAL A 30 -13.13 -2.62 2.59
C VAL A 30 -12.03 -1.56 2.56
N VAL A 31 -10.90 -1.90 1.95
CA VAL A 31 -9.71 -1.02 1.94
C VAL A 31 -9.76 -0.11 0.72
N LEU A 32 -9.47 1.17 0.93
CA LEU A 32 -9.14 2.16 -0.08
C LEU A 32 -7.62 2.38 -0.09
N PRO A 33 -6.90 1.84 -1.09
CA PRO A 33 -5.50 2.20 -1.30
C PRO A 33 -5.41 3.63 -1.80
N VAL A 34 -4.47 4.40 -1.26
CA VAL A 34 -4.22 5.79 -1.65
C VAL A 34 -2.75 5.96 -1.96
N TRP A 35 -2.47 6.38 -3.19
CA TRP A 35 -1.13 6.75 -3.63
C TRP A 35 -0.90 8.23 -3.40
N LEU A 36 0.20 8.60 -2.75
CA LEU A 36 0.60 10.01 -2.71
C LEU A 36 1.37 10.33 -3.99
N SER A 37 0.83 11.22 -4.81
CA SER A 37 1.50 11.69 -6.04
C SER A 37 2.86 12.34 -5.77
N PHE A 38 3.56 12.71 -6.84
CA PHE A 38 4.82 13.45 -6.75
C PHE A 38 4.66 14.83 -6.10
N ASP A 39 3.45 15.39 -6.11
CA ASP A 39 3.12 16.64 -5.42
C ASP A 39 2.50 16.41 -4.03
N GLY A 40 2.59 15.19 -3.50
CA GLY A 40 2.03 14.81 -2.20
C GLY A 40 0.50 14.76 -2.14
N GLN A 41 -0.19 14.92 -3.28
CA GLN A 41 -1.65 14.82 -3.33
C GLN A 41 -2.11 13.36 -3.24
N PRO A 42 -3.10 13.04 -2.38
CA PRO A 42 -3.65 11.69 -2.26
C PRO A 42 -4.53 11.35 -3.47
N LEU A 43 -4.17 10.26 -4.15
CA LEU A 43 -4.88 9.73 -5.30
C LEU A 43 -5.46 8.35 -4.95
N PRO A 44 -6.80 8.21 -4.88
CA PRO A 44 -7.44 6.96 -4.54
C PRO A 44 -7.34 5.95 -5.69
N TYR A 45 -7.11 4.68 -5.32
CA TYR A 45 -7.15 3.53 -6.22
C TYR A 45 -8.41 2.69 -5.98
N PRO A 46 -8.77 1.75 -6.88
CA PRO A 46 -9.98 0.97 -6.69
C PRO A 46 -9.90 0.14 -5.41
N THR A 47 -11.00 0.04 -4.68
CA THR A 47 -11.06 -0.59 -3.37
C THR A 47 -10.73 -2.09 -3.41
N LEU A 48 -10.30 -2.63 -2.26
CA LEU A 48 -10.02 -4.04 -2.03
C LEU A 48 -11.01 -4.61 -1.01
N PRO A 49 -11.86 -5.58 -1.37
CA PRO A 49 -12.73 -6.26 -0.41
C PRO A 49 -11.94 -7.01 0.67
N PRO A 50 -12.55 -7.28 1.84
CA PRO A 50 -11.94 -8.08 2.91
C PRO A 50 -11.39 -9.43 2.42
N GLY A 51 -10.19 -9.80 2.85
CA GLY A 51 -9.57 -11.10 2.53
C GLY A 51 -9.08 -11.26 1.09
N THR A 52 -9.09 -10.19 0.28
CA THR A 52 -8.66 -10.23 -1.14
C THR A 52 -7.24 -9.68 -1.34
N GLY A 53 -6.63 -10.05 -2.47
CA GLY A 53 -5.37 -9.51 -2.93
C GLY A 53 -5.50 -8.78 -4.27
N ARG A 54 -4.58 -7.86 -4.57
CA ARG A 54 -4.44 -7.28 -5.92
C ARG A 54 -2.98 -7.03 -6.28
N HIS A 55 -2.60 -7.42 -7.49
CA HIS A 55 -1.33 -7.03 -8.10
C HIS A 55 -1.35 -5.57 -8.52
N ILE A 56 -0.32 -4.84 -8.11
CA ILE A 56 -0.12 -3.42 -8.41
C ILE A 56 1.25 -3.27 -9.03
N GLN A 57 1.27 -2.65 -10.21
CA GLN A 57 2.51 -2.15 -10.81
C GLN A 57 2.78 -0.77 -10.23
N SER A 58 3.65 -0.72 -9.23
CA SER A 58 4.12 0.53 -8.62
C SER A 58 5.56 0.79 -9.06
N TYR A 59 6.17 1.85 -8.51
CA TYR A 59 7.59 2.14 -8.68
C TYR A 59 8.29 2.28 -7.33
N ARG A 60 9.61 2.12 -7.33
CA ARG A 60 10.44 2.29 -6.15
C ARG A 60 10.29 3.71 -5.60
N GLY A 61 10.07 3.84 -4.30
CA GLY A 61 9.90 5.16 -3.67
C GLY A 61 8.51 5.78 -3.85
N HIS A 62 7.56 5.07 -4.45
CA HIS A 62 6.16 5.47 -4.38
C HIS A 62 5.64 5.33 -2.95
N LEU A 63 4.82 6.26 -2.51
CA LEU A 63 4.32 6.31 -1.15
C LEU A 63 2.83 5.95 -1.14
N TRP A 64 2.51 4.92 -0.37
CA TRP A 64 1.17 4.38 -0.25
C TRP A 64 0.69 4.39 1.19
N LEU A 65 -0.60 4.65 1.35
CA LEU A 65 -1.33 4.51 2.61
C LEU A 65 -2.67 3.83 2.36
N PHE A 66 -3.23 3.23 3.39
CA PHE A 66 -4.44 2.43 3.26
C PHE A 66 -5.47 2.93 4.26
N ARG A 67 -6.69 3.17 3.76
CA ARG A 67 -7.80 3.68 4.57
C ARG A 67 -8.99 2.73 4.50
N ASP A 68 -9.87 2.78 5.49
CA ASP A 68 -11.21 2.23 5.34
C ASP A 68 -11.97 3.03 4.27
N ALA A 69 -12.62 2.35 3.33
CA ALA A 69 -13.33 3.02 2.23
C ALA A 69 -14.61 3.75 2.66
N GLY A 70 -15.22 3.38 3.79
CA GLY A 70 -16.45 3.98 4.32
C GLY A 70 -16.19 5.06 5.36
N THR A 71 -15.24 4.84 6.27
CA THR A 71 -14.96 5.77 7.39
C THR A 71 -13.70 6.60 7.20
N TYR A 72 -12.84 6.23 6.24
CA TYR A 72 -11.52 6.82 6.06
C TYR A 72 -10.56 6.61 7.25
N ASP A 73 -10.86 5.65 8.13
CA ASP A 73 -9.99 5.27 9.24
C ASP A 73 -8.64 4.75 8.74
N GLY A 74 -7.57 5.02 9.50
CA GLY A 74 -6.23 4.54 9.19
C GLY A 74 -6.08 3.03 9.36
N LEU A 75 -5.54 2.37 8.34
CA LEU A 75 -5.14 0.97 8.40
C LEU A 75 -3.62 0.87 8.36
N LEU A 76 -3.08 -0.19 8.96
CA LEU A 76 -1.65 -0.48 8.92
C LEU A 76 -1.34 -1.35 7.71
N VAL A 77 -0.15 -1.18 7.16
CA VAL A 77 0.43 -2.00 6.12
C VAL A 77 1.78 -2.50 6.63
N ASN A 78 1.96 -3.81 6.69
CA ASN A 78 3.16 -4.43 7.26
C ASN A 78 3.51 -3.89 8.68
N GLN A 79 2.48 -3.62 9.49
CA GLN A 79 2.59 -3.04 10.84
C GLN A 79 3.06 -1.57 10.89
N THR A 80 3.04 -0.86 9.76
CA THR A 80 3.36 0.58 9.68
C THR A 80 2.23 1.35 8.99
N GLU A 81 2.19 2.68 9.11
CA GLU A 81 1.14 3.49 8.46
C GLU A 81 1.37 3.71 6.96
N LEU A 82 2.64 3.71 6.56
CA LEU A 82 3.08 3.99 5.20
C LEU A 82 3.74 2.75 4.61
N PHE A 83 3.54 2.58 3.31
CA PHE A 83 4.21 1.57 2.51
C PHE A 83 5.00 2.21 1.38
N VAL A 84 6.26 1.83 1.27
CA VAL A 84 7.17 2.26 0.21
C VAL A 84 7.69 1.02 -0.50
N PRO A 85 7.35 0.78 -1.77
CA PRO A 85 7.91 -0.32 -2.54
C PRO A 85 9.42 -0.15 -2.69
N SER A 86 10.14 -1.23 -2.43
CA SER A 86 11.55 -1.40 -2.81
C SER A 86 11.67 -2.10 -4.17
N LEU A 87 12.89 -2.43 -4.59
CA LEU A 87 13.08 -3.31 -5.75
C LEU A 87 12.65 -4.73 -5.42
N ASN A 88 12.16 -5.45 -6.44
CA ASN A 88 11.87 -6.88 -6.33
C ASN A 88 13.20 -7.65 -6.23
N VAL A 89 13.34 -8.46 -5.18
CA VAL A 89 14.48 -9.38 -5.01
C VAL A 89 14.12 -10.70 -5.67
N ASP A 90 14.99 -11.22 -6.53
CA ASP A 90 14.80 -12.49 -7.27
C ASP A 90 13.48 -12.59 -8.06
N GLY A 91 12.95 -11.44 -8.52
CA GLY A 91 11.68 -11.36 -9.22
C GLY A 91 10.44 -11.60 -8.35
N GLN A 92 10.60 -11.71 -7.03
CA GLN A 92 9.47 -11.88 -6.12
C GLN A 92 8.73 -10.56 -5.88
N PRO A 93 7.38 -10.56 -5.93
CA PRO A 93 6.60 -9.37 -5.63
C PRO A 93 6.70 -9.02 -4.14
N ILE A 94 6.61 -7.72 -3.85
CA ILE A 94 6.60 -7.23 -2.47
C ILE A 94 5.18 -7.31 -1.94
N PHE A 95 5.00 -7.90 -0.75
CA PHE A 95 3.69 -7.98 -0.12
C PHE A 95 3.42 -6.77 0.77
N ALA A 96 2.29 -6.12 0.55
CA ALA A 96 1.74 -5.08 1.42
C ALA A 96 0.56 -5.67 2.19
N ASN A 97 0.82 -6.15 3.41
CA ASN A 97 -0.20 -6.80 4.24
C ASN A 97 -0.96 -5.77 5.05
N ILE A 98 -2.21 -5.53 4.67
CA ILE A 98 -3.06 -4.49 5.27
C ILE A 98 -3.85 -5.07 6.44
N THR A 99 -3.74 -4.46 7.62
CA THR A 99 -4.29 -4.94 8.90
C THR A 99 -4.93 -3.81 9.68
N LEU A 100 -5.79 -4.15 10.65
CA LEU A 100 -6.31 -3.15 11.58
C LEU A 100 -5.20 -2.71 12.56
N PRO A 101 -5.22 -1.44 13.01
CA PRO A 101 -4.39 -1.02 14.12
C PRO A 101 -4.80 -1.78 15.39
N GLY A 102 -3.83 -2.31 16.12
CA GLY A 102 -4.06 -3.05 17.37
C GLY A 102 -4.41 -4.54 17.23
N THR A 103 -4.52 -5.07 16.00
CA THR A 103 -4.59 -6.52 15.80
C THR A 103 -3.20 -7.09 15.53
N GLU A 104 -2.61 -7.79 16.50
CA GLU A 104 -1.49 -8.70 16.21
C GLU A 104 -2.00 -9.77 15.25
N VAL A 105 -1.43 -9.85 14.05
CA VAL A 105 -1.86 -10.86 13.06
C VAL A 105 -1.49 -12.23 13.62
N PRO A 106 -2.45 -13.12 13.94
CA PRO A 106 -2.09 -14.48 14.34
C PRO A 106 -1.36 -15.11 13.15
N SER A 107 -0.17 -15.66 13.40
CA SER A 107 0.74 -16.23 12.39
C SER A 107 0.06 -17.20 11.40
N TYR A 108 -1.07 -17.78 11.79
CA TYR A 108 -1.91 -18.67 10.99
C TYR A 108 -2.53 -18.02 9.73
N PHE A 109 -2.79 -16.71 9.72
CA PHE A 109 -3.30 -16.02 8.54
C PHE A 109 -2.22 -15.77 7.48
N SER A 110 -0.95 -15.70 7.90
CA SER A 110 0.18 -15.45 7.00
C SER A 110 0.54 -16.64 6.11
N LYS A 111 0.09 -17.85 6.48
CA LYS A 111 0.45 -19.10 5.78
C LYS A 111 -0.67 -19.71 4.94
N ARG A 112 -1.86 -19.11 4.84
CA ARG A 112 -2.92 -19.64 3.96
C ARG A 112 -2.59 -19.32 2.50
N PRO A 113 -2.27 -20.31 1.65
CA PRO A 113 -1.90 -20.08 0.24
C PRO A 113 -3.06 -19.63 -0.66
N GLY A 114 -4.24 -19.36 -0.08
CA GLY A 114 -5.48 -19.13 -0.83
C GLY A 114 -6.04 -17.71 -0.80
N CYS A 115 -5.48 -16.78 -0.01
CA CYS A 115 -6.01 -15.41 0.07
C CYS A 115 -5.52 -14.48 -1.06
N CYS A 116 -4.51 -14.89 -1.84
CA CYS A 116 -3.96 -14.10 -2.94
C CYS A 116 -4.14 -14.76 -4.32
N ASN A 117 -4.74 -15.96 -4.39
CA ASN A 117 -4.88 -16.76 -5.62
C ASN A 117 -6.34 -17.04 -6.00
N LYS A 118 -7.19 -16.01 -6.00
CA LYS A 118 -8.44 -16.04 -6.76
C LYS A 118 -8.58 -14.77 -7.57
#